data_AF-A0A838AEF4-F1
#
_entry.id   AF-A0A838AEF4-F1
#
_cell.length_a   1.000
_cell.length_b   1.000
_cell.length_c   1.000
_cell.angle_alpha   90.00
_cell.angle_beta   90.00
_cell.angle_gamma   90.00
#
_symmetry.space_group_name_H-M   'P 1'
#
loop_
_entity.id
_entity.type
_entity.pdbx_description
1 polymer ?
#
loop_
_entity_poly.entity_id
_entity_poly.type
_entity_poly.pdbx_seq_one_letter_code
_entity_poly.pdbx_strand_id
1 'polypeptide(L)' 'MQKTVTISGTYAAWTLTLSVDLPEEQVEEPITEWPHKIDRVAEFFYDMVNCCEDARDAQLALNGRR' A
#
# COMPACT_ATOMS: atom_id res chain seq x y z
N MET A 1 1.19 13.39 -10.07
CA MET A 1 -0.08 13.06 -9.35
C MET A 1 0.24 12.28 -8.08
N GLN A 2 -0.55 12.42 -7.01
CA GLN A 2 -0.36 11.69 -5.74
C GLN A 2 -1.63 10.95 -5.29
N LYS A 3 -1.50 9.71 -4.83
CA LYS A 3 -2.57 8.88 -4.25
C LYS A 3 -2.09 8.31 -2.92
N THR A 4 -2.90 8.44 -1.86
CA THR A 4 -2.57 7.94 -0.53
C THR A 4 -3.64 6.97 -0.05
N VAL A 5 -3.21 5.84 0.49
CA VAL A 5 -4.06 4.82 1.10
C VAL A 5 -3.56 4.58 2.52
N THR A 6 -4.49 4.60 3.48
CA THR A 6 -4.18 4.31 4.88
C THR A 6 -4.98 3.09 5.32
N ILE A 7 -4.30 2.14 5.95
CA ILE A 7 -4.88 0.93 6.53
C ILE A 7 -4.60 0.97 8.03
N SER A 8 -5.65 0.96 8.85
CA SER A 8 -5.52 0.81 10.30
C SER A 8 -5.52 -0.67 10.64
N GLY A 9 -4.33 -1.23 10.85
CA GLY A 9 -4.15 -2.60 11.34
C GLY A 9 -4.36 -2.70 12.84
N THR A 10 -4.33 -3.93 13.35
CA THR A 10 -4.47 -4.24 14.77
C THR A 10 -3.23 -3.78 15.55
N TYR A 11 -2.04 -3.94 14.97
CA TYR A 11 -0.77 -3.64 15.62
C TYR A 11 -0.16 -2.30 15.19
N ALA A 12 -0.47 -1.82 13.99
CA ALA A 12 0.05 -0.57 13.46
C ALA A 12 -0.89 0.07 12.43
N ALA A 13 -0.74 1.38 12.23
CA ALA A 13 -1.31 2.06 11.07
C ALA A 13 -0.29 2.05 9.93
N TRP A 14 -0.73 1.67 8.73
CA TRP A 14 0.07 1.52 7.54
C TRP A 14 -0.36 2.54 6.49
N THR A 15 0.58 3.28 5.93
CA THR A 15 0.30 4.30 4.92
C THR A 15 1.11 4.02 3.65
N LEU A 16 0.43 3.92 2.52
CA LEU A 16 1.02 3.87 1.19
C LEU A 16 0.79 5.20 0.48
N THR A 17 1.87 5.82 0.03
CA THR A 17 1.83 7.01 -0.82
C THR A 17 2.43 6.68 -2.18
N LEU A 18 1.66 6.87 -3.24
CA LEU A 18 2.10 6.70 -4.62
C LEU A 18 2.19 8.07 -5.29
N SER A 19 3.36 8.38 -5.84
CA SER A 19 3.62 9.61 -6.60
C SER A 19 4.06 9.25 -8.02
N VAL A 20 3.47 9.92 -8.99
CA VAL A 20 3.88 9.85 -10.41
C VAL A 20 4.29 11.25 -10.83
N ASP A 21 5.57 11.40 -11.12
CA ASP A 21 6.14 12.63 -11.67
C ASP A 21 6.19 12.49 -13.18
N LEU A 22 5.68 13.51 -13.89
CA LEU A 22 5.73 13.54 -15.35
C LEU A 22 7.12 14.04 -15.78
N PRO A 23 7.73 13.45 -16.81
CA PRO A 23 9.00 13.94 -17.34
C PRO A 23 8.84 15.36 -17.90
N GLU A 24 9.83 16.21 -17.66
CA GLU A 24 9.79 17.66 -17.95
C GLU A 24 9.66 18.00 -19.45
N GLU A 25 9.87 17.05 -20.37
CA GLU A 25 9.97 17.28 -21.82
C GLU A 25 8.75 16.84 -22.66
N GLN A 26 7.64 16.40 -22.06
CA GLN A 26 6.49 15.93 -22.85
C GLN A 26 5.50 17.05 -23.20
N VAL A 27 5.41 17.36 -24.51
CA VAL A 27 4.35 18.17 -25.16
C VAL A 27 3.05 17.37 -25.33
N GLU A 28 2.96 16.17 -24.75
CA GLU A 28 1.74 15.36 -24.76
C GLU A 28 0.72 15.88 -23.73
N GLU A 29 -0.57 15.66 -24.03
CA GLU A 29 -1.67 16.07 -23.17
C GLU A 29 -1.44 15.57 -21.73
N PRO A 30 -1.69 16.43 -20.72
CA PRO A 30 -1.46 16.07 -19.33
C PRO A 30 -2.23 14.82 -18.98
N ILE A 31 -1.56 13.84 -18.39
CA ILE A 31 -2.22 12.64 -17.88
C ILE A 31 -3.19 13.07 -16.78
N THR A 32 -4.49 13.04 -17.10
CA THR A 32 -5.58 13.44 -16.19
C THR A 32 -6.10 12.28 -15.34
N GLU A 33 -5.79 11.03 -15.72
CA GLU A 33 -6.29 9.83 -15.08
C GLU A 33 -5.17 8.93 -14.58
N TRP A 34 -5.41 8.24 -13.47
CA TRP A 34 -4.46 7.28 -12.94
C TRP A 34 -4.38 6.04 -13.83
N PRO A 35 -3.18 5.53 -14.14
CA PRO A 35 -3.04 4.26 -14.83
C PRO A 35 -3.76 3.14 -14.06
N HIS A 36 -4.69 2.42 -14.69
CA HIS A 36 -5.45 1.32 -14.06
C HIS A 36 -4.58 0.24 -13.40
N LYS A 37 -3.33 0.09 -13.84
CA LYS A 37 -2.37 -0.84 -13.21
C LYS A 37 -2.02 -0.45 -11.77
N ILE A 38 -2.18 0.83 -11.40
CA ILE A 38 -1.89 1.36 -10.07
C ILE A 38 -2.97 0.99 -9.05
N ASP A 39 -4.20 0.70 -9.49
CA ASP A 39 -5.25 0.24 -8.57
C ASP A 39 -4.90 -1.11 -7.92
N ARG A 40 -4.23 -1.99 -8.67
CA ARG A 40 -3.70 -3.26 -8.14
C ARG A 40 -2.64 -3.07 -7.05
N VAL A 41 -1.92 -1.96 -7.05
CA VAL A 41 -0.87 -1.70 -6.04
C VAL A 41 -1.50 -1.53 -4.66
N ALA A 42 -2.67 -0.90 -4.57
CA ALA A 42 -3.41 -0.78 -3.32
C ALA A 42 -3.90 -2.15 -2.81
N GLU A 43 -4.36 -3.02 -3.71
CA GLU A 43 -4.77 -4.40 -3.38
C GLU A 43 -3.58 -5.21 -2.85
N PHE A 44 -2.44 -5.20 -3.55
CA PHE A 44 -1.23 -5.88 -3.09
C PHE A 44 -0.72 -5.35 -1.75
N PHE A 45 -0.83 -4.04 -1.52
CA PHE A 45 -0.45 -3.44 -0.24
C PHE A 45 -1.35 -3.94 0.90
N TYR A 46 -2.66 -4.06 0.65
CA TYR A 46 -3.60 -4.61 1.61
C TYR A 46 -3.27 -6.07 1.98
N ASP A 47 -2.99 -6.91 0.97
CA ASP A 47 -2.60 -8.31 1.19
C ASP A 47 -1.30 -8.43 2.00
N MET A 48 -0.33 -7.57 1.72
CA MET A 48 0.93 -7.53 2.46
C MET A 48 0.71 -7.15 3.93
N VAL A 49 -0.10 -6.11 4.20
CA VAL A 49 -0.43 -5.69 5.56
C VAL A 49 -1.08 -6.84 6.34
N ASN A 50 -2.07 -7.51 5.75
CA ASN A 50 -2.73 -8.64 6.40
C ASN A 50 -1.75 -9.78 6.72
N CYS A 51 -0.87 -10.14 5.77
CA CYS A 51 0.15 -11.15 6.00
C CYS A 51 1.08 -10.81 7.17
N CYS A 52 1.48 -9.53 7.29
CA CYS A 52 2.29 -9.07 8.42
C CYS A 52 1.55 -9.14 9.76
N GLU A 53 0.28 -8.74 9.80
CA GLU A 53 -0.56 -8.82 11.01
C GLU A 53 -0.79 -10.28 11.42
N ASP A 54 -1.08 -11.18 10.47
CA ASP A 54 -1.26 -12.63 10.70
C ASP A 54 0.02 -13.29 11.24
N ALA A 55 1.18 -12.94 10.66
CA ALA A 55 2.47 -13.42 11.13
C ALA A 55 2.75 -12.97 12.57
N ARG A 56 2.34 -11.75 12.93
CA ARG A 56 2.46 -11.21 14.28
C ARG A 56 1.56 -11.94 15.27
N ASP A 57 0.31 -12.19 14.89
CA ASP A 57 -0.64 -13.01 15.67
C ASP A 57 -0.07 -14.39 15.96
N ALA A 58 0.46 -15.06 14.93
CA ALA A 58 1.08 -16.37 15.07
C ALA A 58 2.28 -16.35 16.03
N GLN A 59 3.14 -15.33 15.94
CA GLN A 59 4.28 -15.16 16.84
C GLN A 59 3.82 -14.99 18.31
N LEU A 60 2.80 -14.16 18.57
CA LEU A 60 2.28 -13.93 19.90
C LEU A 60 1.63 -15.19 20.49
N ALA A 61 0.88 -15.93 19.67
CA ALA A 61 0.26 -17.20 20.07
C ALA A 61 1.30 -18.27 20.43
N LEU A 62 2.45 -18.32 19.75
CA LEU A 62 3.54 -19.23 20.09
C LEU A 62 4.24 -18.85 21.40
N ASN A 63 4.43 -17.55 21.63
CA ASN A 63 5.08 -17.06 22.85
C ASN A 63 4.22 -17.25 24.11
N GLY A 64 2.89 -17.16 23.99
CA GLY A 64 1.96 -17.39 25.10
C GLY A 64 1.75 -18.87 25.47
N ARG A 65 2.31 -19.81 24.70
CA ARG A 65 2.25 -21.26 24.96
C ARG A 65 3.51 -21.82 25.63
N ARG A 66 4.51 -20.98 25.92
CA ARG A 66 5.72 -21.32 26.70
C ARG A 66 5.59 -20.80 28.11
#